data_AF-A0A521LCG9-F1
#
_entry.id   AF-A0A521LCG9-F1
#
_cell.length_a   1.000
_cell.length_b   1.000
_cell.length_c   1.000
_cell.angle_alpha   90.00
_cell.angle_beta   90.00
_cell.angle_gamma   90.00
#
_symmetry.space_group_name_H-M   'P 1'
#
loop_
_entity.id
_entity.type
_entity.pdbx_description
1 polymer ?
#
loop_
_entity_poly.entity_id
_entity_poly.type
_entity_poly.pdbx_seq_one_letter_code
_entity_poly.pdbx_strand_id
1 'polypeptide(L)'
;MFLVMYTMIAALAHFHFNLNNVYMTMMMVAPMTLVMLVSMRAMFPSPQLNMIIGGGAVAVFIAGFIAMRTQAGIGNAEFLRAMIPHHSGAILMCEKASITDPEIVALCQGITKSQRAEIAQMEAILARQR
;
A
#
# COMPACT_ATOMS: atom_id res chain seq x y z
N MET A 1 7.18 6.13 -3.95
CA MET A 1 6.15 5.80 -2.95
C MET A 1 6.04 4.30 -2.69
N PHE A 2 6.08 3.44 -3.72
CA PHE A 2 5.96 1.97 -3.56
C PHE A 2 6.81 1.36 -2.43
N LEU A 3 8.14 1.56 -2.45
CA LEU A 3 9.04 0.99 -1.44
C LEU A 3 8.83 1.58 -0.04
N VAL A 4 8.34 2.82 0.06
CA VAL A 4 8.14 3.51 1.34
C VAL A 4 7.07 2.80 2.16
N MET A 5 6.05 2.19 1.52
CA MET A 5 5.02 1.44 2.25
C MET A 5 5.59 0.22 3.00
N TYR A 6 6.70 -0.36 2.53
CA TYR A 6 7.35 -1.47 3.21
C TYR A 6 8.20 -1.05 4.41
N THR A 7 8.38 0.25 4.66
CA THR A 7 9.00 0.69 5.92
C THR A 7 8.17 0.33 7.15
N MET A 8 6.89 0.00 6.94
CA MET A 8 5.96 -0.42 7.98
C MET A 8 5.91 -1.93 8.22
N ILE A 9 6.67 -2.77 7.51
CA ILE A 9 6.69 -4.21 7.83
C ILE A 9 7.52 -4.50 9.08
N ALA A 10 6.97 -5.27 10.02
CA ALA A 10 7.69 -5.78 11.18
C ALA A 10 8.93 -6.66 10.85
N ALA A 11 8.97 -7.31 9.67
CA ALA A 11 10.12 -8.12 9.25
C ALA A 11 10.34 -8.07 7.73
N LEU A 12 11.61 -8.02 7.31
CA LEU A 12 11.98 -8.02 5.87
C LEU A 12 11.50 -9.27 5.13
N ALA A 13 11.37 -10.40 5.81
CA ALA A 13 10.84 -11.64 5.23
C ALA A 13 9.38 -11.50 4.77
N HIS A 14 8.62 -10.54 5.31
CA HIS A 14 7.22 -10.28 4.91
C HIS A 14 7.12 -9.37 3.68
N PHE A 15 8.26 -9.04 3.05
CA PHE A 15 8.27 -8.29 1.80
C PHE A 15 7.75 -9.16 0.65
N HIS A 16 6.65 -8.74 0.05
CA HIS A 16 6.13 -9.30 -1.18
C HIS A 16 5.72 -8.18 -2.12
N PHE A 17 6.27 -8.21 -3.35
CA PHE A 17 5.75 -7.37 -4.40
C PHE A 17 4.27 -7.69 -4.62
N ASN A 18 3.41 -6.67 -4.63
CA ASN A 18 1.98 -6.84 -4.80
C ASN A 18 1.36 -5.67 -5.58
N LEU A 19 0.30 -6.00 -6.30
CA LEU A 19 -0.37 -5.08 -7.22
C LEU A 19 -1.19 -3.99 -6.49
N ASN A 20 -1.73 -4.28 -5.30
CA ASN A 20 -2.43 -3.28 -4.48
C ASN A 20 -1.52 -2.10 -4.11
N ASN A 21 -0.25 -2.36 -3.76
CA ASN A 21 0.74 -1.32 -3.52
C ASN A 21 1.08 -0.51 -4.78
N VAL A 22 1.01 -1.11 -5.97
CA VAL A 22 1.15 -0.37 -7.24
C VAL A 22 -0.03 0.58 -7.43
N TYR A 23 -1.26 0.11 -7.21
CA TYR A 23 -2.45 0.95 -7.29
C TYR A 23 -2.42 2.12 -6.31
N MET A 24 -2.06 1.86 -5.04
CA MET A 24 -1.88 2.93 -4.05
C MET A 24 -0.79 3.93 -4.47
N THR A 25 0.33 3.45 -5.02
CA THR A 25 1.41 4.33 -5.51
C THR A 25 0.92 5.26 -6.62
N MET A 26 0.17 4.75 -7.60
CA MET A 26 -0.43 5.56 -8.66
C MET A 26 -1.39 6.60 -8.08
N MET A 27 -2.23 6.18 -7.13
CA MET A 27 -3.20 7.03 -6.44
C MET A 27 -2.57 8.14 -5.59
N MET A 28 -1.33 7.99 -5.13
CA MET A 28 -0.60 9.04 -4.41
C MET A 28 0.15 9.98 -5.36
N VAL A 29 0.83 9.44 -6.37
CA VAL A 29 1.68 10.23 -7.28
C VAL A 29 0.85 11.07 -8.25
N ALA A 30 -0.26 10.55 -8.76
CA ALA A 30 -1.12 11.26 -9.69
C ALA A 30 -1.69 12.59 -9.13
N PRO A 31 -2.34 12.63 -7.96
CA PRO A 31 -2.84 13.90 -7.41
C PRO A 31 -1.71 14.84 -6.99
N MET A 32 -0.57 14.31 -6.50
CA MET A 32 0.59 15.14 -6.20
C MET A 32 1.11 15.87 -7.45
N THR A 33 1.15 15.17 -8.59
CA THR A 33 1.50 15.77 -9.89
C THR A 33 0.55 16.93 -10.24
N LEU A 34 -0.77 16.74 -10.04
CA LEU A 34 -1.76 17.79 -10.28
C LEU A 34 -1.56 19.00 -9.36
N VAL A 35 -1.33 18.76 -8.06
CA VAL A 35 -1.03 19.82 -7.09
C VAL A 35 0.22 20.59 -7.51
N MET A 36 1.29 19.90 -7.91
CA MET A 36 2.53 20.55 -8.37
C MET A 36 2.29 21.43 -9.61
N LEU A 37 1.57 20.93 -10.61
CA LEU A 37 1.28 21.69 -11.83
C LEU A 37 0.45 22.95 -11.56
N VAL A 38 -0.46 22.91 -10.59
CA VAL A 38 -1.32 24.05 -10.21
C VAL A 38 -0.56 25.03 -9.32
N SER A 39 0.05 24.54 -8.24
CA SER A 39 0.67 25.37 -7.20
C SER A 39 2.02 25.95 -7.63
N MET A 40 2.78 25.23 -8.46
CA MET A 40 4.14 25.62 -8.88
C MET A 40 4.19 25.98 -10.37
N ARG A 41 3.12 26.58 -10.91
CA ARG A 41 2.97 26.92 -12.33
C ARG A 41 4.16 27.67 -12.96
N ALA A 42 4.84 28.51 -12.17
CA ALA A 42 5.98 29.31 -12.64
C ALA A 42 7.22 28.45 -12.98
N MET A 43 7.32 27.24 -12.44
CA MET A 43 8.42 26.31 -12.72
C MET A 43 8.18 25.44 -13.96
N PHE A 44 6.98 25.47 -14.53
CA PHE A 44 6.57 24.62 -15.65
C PHE A 44 6.22 25.46 -16.88
N PRO A 45 7.21 25.90 -17.68
CA PRO A 45 7.03 26.92 -18.71
C PRO A 45 6.24 26.47 -19.95
N SER A 46 6.11 25.17 -20.21
CA SER A 46 5.41 24.65 -21.40
C SER A 46 3.95 24.31 -21.10
N PRO A 47 2.98 25.14 -21.53
CA PRO A 47 1.57 24.90 -21.22
C PRO A 47 1.03 23.63 -21.88
N GLN A 48 1.50 23.27 -23.08
CA GLN A 48 1.08 22.05 -23.77
C GLN A 48 1.52 20.80 -23.02
N LEU A 49 2.78 20.74 -22.59
CA LEU A 49 3.29 19.60 -21.83
C LEU A 49 2.57 19.47 -20.48
N ASN A 50 2.30 20.58 -19.81
CA ASN A 50 1.57 20.58 -18.54
C ASN A 50 0.14 20.04 -18.69
N MET A 51 -0.55 20.39 -19.78
CA MET A 51 -1.88 19.84 -20.06
C MET A 51 -1.83 18.33 -20.34
N ILE A 52 -0.83 17.86 -21.09
CA ILE A 52 -0.65 16.42 -21.36
C ILE A 52 -0.36 15.66 -20.07
N ILE A 53 0.58 16.16 -19.25
CA ILE A 53 0.92 15.54 -17.96
C ILE A 53 -0.29 15.56 -17.02
N GLY A 54 -1.02 16.68 -16.96
CA GLY A 54 -2.23 16.81 -16.14
C GLY A 54 -3.33 15.85 -16.57
N GLY A 55 -3.62 15.77 -17.87
CA GLY A 55 -4.60 14.83 -18.42
C GLY A 55 -4.19 13.37 -18.16
N GLY A 56 -2.92 13.04 -18.36
CA GLY A 56 -2.36 11.72 -18.04
C GLY A 56 -2.47 11.37 -16.56
N ALA A 57 -2.17 12.31 -15.66
CA ALA A 57 -2.31 12.12 -14.22
C ALA A 57 -3.76 11.86 -13.81
N VAL A 58 -4.73 12.60 -14.37
CA VAL A 58 -6.17 12.35 -14.13
C VAL A 58 -6.56 10.95 -14.60
N ALA A 59 -6.14 10.55 -15.81
CA ALA A 59 -6.45 9.21 -16.34
C ALA A 59 -5.85 8.09 -15.46
N VAL A 60 -4.59 8.23 -15.04
CA VAL A 60 -3.91 7.29 -14.14
C VAL A 60 -4.60 7.23 -12.78
N PHE A 61 -5.04 8.36 -12.24
CA PHE A 61 -5.79 8.40 -10.99
C PHE A 61 -7.12 7.65 -11.11
N ILE A 62 -7.91 7.93 -12.14
CA ILE A 62 -9.20 7.26 -12.34
C ILE A 62 -9.00 5.75 -12.54
N ALA A 63 -8.05 5.35 -13.39
CA ALA A 63 -7.75 3.94 -13.63
C ALA A 63 -7.26 3.24 -12.36
N GLY A 64 -6.34 3.86 -11.61
CA GLY A 64 -5.85 3.34 -10.34
C GLY A 64 -6.94 3.24 -9.27
N PHE A 65 -7.84 4.23 -9.20
CA PHE A 65 -8.97 4.22 -8.28
C PHE A 65 -9.93 3.07 -8.61
N ILE A 66 -10.30 2.91 -9.88
CA ILE A 66 -11.17 1.82 -10.32
C ILE A 66 -10.50 0.48 -10.02
N ALA A 67 -9.25 0.27 -10.43
CA ALA A 67 -8.53 -0.97 -10.21
C ALA A 67 -8.42 -1.33 -8.73
N MET A 68 -8.16 -0.35 -7.86
CA MET A 68 -8.14 -0.53 -6.42
C MET A 68 -9.53 -0.86 -5.86
N ARG A 69 -10.60 -0.20 -6.33
CA ARG A 69 -11.96 -0.44 -5.81
C ARG A 69 -12.55 -1.76 -6.30
N THR A 70 -12.20 -2.21 -7.49
CA THR A 70 -12.68 -3.48 -8.06
C THR A 70 -11.74 -4.64 -7.78
N GLN A 71 -10.58 -4.39 -7.17
CA GLN A 71 -9.50 -5.38 -6.99
C GLN A 71 -9.12 -6.05 -8.31
N ALA A 72 -9.04 -5.25 -9.38
CA ALA A 72 -8.69 -5.73 -10.71
C ALA A 72 -7.34 -6.48 -10.69
N GLY A 73 -7.25 -7.65 -11.33
CA GLY A 73 -6.02 -8.43 -11.37
C GLY A 73 -5.57 -9.06 -10.04
N ILE A 74 -6.33 -8.90 -8.95
CA ILE A 74 -6.03 -9.49 -7.65
C ILE A 74 -6.63 -10.90 -7.57
N GLY A 75 -5.86 -11.89 -7.99
CA GLY A 75 -6.17 -13.31 -7.78
C GLY A 75 -5.65 -13.85 -6.45
N ASN A 76 -5.74 -15.17 -6.24
CA ASN A 76 -5.32 -15.83 -5.00
C ASN A 76 -3.89 -15.47 -4.55
N ALA A 77 -2.91 -15.59 -5.45
CA ALA A 77 -1.52 -15.29 -5.12
C ALA A 77 -1.29 -13.80 -4.79
N GLU A 78 -1.91 -12.89 -5.55
CA GLU A 78 -1.80 -11.45 -5.31
C GLU A 78 -2.48 -11.03 -4.00
N PHE A 79 -3.61 -11.66 -3.66
CA PHE A 79 -4.25 -11.46 -2.36
C PHE A 79 -3.28 -11.79 -1.21
N LEU A 80 -2.62 -12.94 -1.27
CA LEU A 80 -1.66 -13.35 -0.24
C LEU A 80 -0.45 -12.42 -0.19
N ARG A 81 0.12 -12.06 -1.35
CA ARG A 81 1.26 -11.12 -1.45
C ARG A 81 0.91 -9.73 -0.93
N ALA A 82 -0.33 -9.28 -1.04
CA ALA A 82 -0.77 -8.00 -0.48
C ALA A 82 -1.05 -8.09 1.03
N MET A 83 -1.65 -9.19 1.50
CA MET A 83 -2.08 -9.34 2.88
C MET A 83 -0.94 -9.63 3.86
N ILE A 84 0.11 -10.35 3.44
CA ILE A 84 1.29 -10.61 4.28
C ILE A 84 1.95 -9.30 4.78
N PRO A 85 2.38 -8.36 3.92
CA PRO A 85 2.96 -7.10 4.37
C PRO A 85 1.94 -6.22 5.10
N HIS A 86 0.65 -6.26 4.74
CA HIS A 86 -0.41 -5.55 5.48
C HIS A 86 -0.50 -6.02 6.94
N HIS A 87 -0.56 -7.34 7.16
CA HIS A 87 -0.61 -7.92 8.50
C HIS A 87 0.68 -7.63 9.28
N SER A 88 1.81 -7.64 8.58
CA SER A 88 3.09 -7.26 9.16
C SER A 88 3.13 -5.81 9.64
N GLY A 89 2.36 -4.92 9.02
CA GLY A 89 2.17 -3.53 9.46
C GLY A 89 1.44 -3.41 10.78
N ALA A 90 0.34 -4.15 10.94
CA ALA A 90 -0.41 -4.18 12.19
C ALA A 90 0.45 -4.68 13.37
N ILE A 91 1.27 -5.70 13.13
CA ILE A 91 2.24 -6.20 14.12
C ILE A 91 3.24 -5.11 14.52
N LEU A 92 3.85 -4.42 13.54
CA LEU A 92 4.81 -3.35 13.83
C LEU A 92 4.18 -2.26 14.70
N MET A 93 2.96 -1.82 14.35
CA MET A 93 2.25 -0.79 15.11
C MET A 93 1.96 -1.24 16.54
N CYS A 94 1.46 -2.46 16.73
CA CYS A 94 1.18 -3.01 18.06
C CYS A 94 2.45 -3.15 18.92
N GLU A 95 3.59 -3.46 18.31
CA GLU A 95 4.86 -3.69 19.03
C GLU A 95 5.65 -2.40 19.31
N LYS A 96 5.45 -1.35 18.51
CA LYS A 96 6.27 -0.12 18.59
C LYS A 96 5.53 1.09 19.11
N ALA A 97 4.20 1.11 19.05
CA ALA A 97 3.43 2.24 19.57
C ALA A 97 3.49 2.27 21.12
N SER A 98 3.62 3.48 21.68
CA SER A 98 3.62 3.71 23.12
C SER A 98 2.18 3.67 23.69
N ILE A 99 1.54 2.51 23.61
CA ILE A 99 0.17 2.28 24.07
C ILE A 99 0.19 1.96 25.57
N THR A 100 -0.63 2.68 26.36
CA THR A 100 -0.69 2.51 27.82
C THR A 100 -2.05 2.09 28.33
N ASP A 101 -3.11 2.24 27.52
CA ASP A 101 -4.45 1.82 27.91
C ASP A 101 -4.53 0.28 28.00
N PRO A 102 -4.97 -0.30 29.14
CA PRO A 102 -4.97 -1.75 29.33
C PRO A 102 -5.84 -2.52 28.34
N GLU A 103 -6.97 -1.96 27.90
CA GLU A 103 -7.86 -2.59 26.93
C GLU A 103 -7.19 -2.63 25.55
N ILE A 104 -6.55 -1.53 25.15
CA ILE A 104 -5.82 -1.47 23.88
C ILE A 104 -4.59 -2.38 23.92
N VAL A 105 -3.87 -2.50 25.04
CA VAL A 105 -2.75 -3.43 25.18
C VAL A 105 -3.22 -4.88 24.99
N ALA A 106 -4.33 -5.26 25.63
CA ALA A 106 -4.90 -6.60 25.46
C ALA A 106 -5.34 -6.86 24.01
N LEU A 107 -5.94 -5.85 23.36
CA LEU A 107 -6.28 -5.92 21.93
C LEU A 107 -5.02 -6.12 21.06
N CYS A 108 -3.95 -5.36 21.28
CA CYS A 108 -2.70 -5.46 20.54
C CYS A 108 -2.02 -6.82 20.68
N GLN A 109 -2.09 -7.44 21.87
CA GLN A 109 -1.61 -8.81 22.08
C GLN A 109 -2.42 -9.82 21.23
N GLY A 110 -3.74 -9.65 21.19
CA GLY A 110 -4.63 -10.45 20.34
C GLY A 110 -4.31 -10.31 18.86
N ILE A 111 -4.24 -9.07 18.36
CA ILE A 111 -3.89 -8.74 16.98
C ILE A 111 -2.54 -9.35 16.60
N THR A 112 -1.50 -9.15 17.42
CA THR A 112 -0.15 -9.66 17.12
C THR A 112 -0.13 -11.18 17.02
N LYS A 113 -0.83 -11.87 17.93
CA LYS A 113 -0.91 -13.33 17.92
C LYS A 113 -1.64 -13.86 16.68
N SER A 114 -2.81 -13.31 16.35
CA SER A 114 -3.60 -13.78 15.20
C SER A 114 -2.88 -13.48 13.88
N GLN A 115 -2.37 -12.25 13.72
CA GLN A 115 -1.74 -11.81 12.48
C GLN A 115 -0.44 -12.56 12.18
N ARG A 116 0.34 -12.96 13.20
CA ARG A 116 1.51 -13.84 13.01
C ARG A 116 1.11 -15.23 12.51
N ALA A 117 0.04 -15.81 13.08
CA ALA A 117 -0.47 -17.11 12.63
C ALA A 117 -1.03 -17.03 11.20
N GLU A 118 -1.75 -15.96 10.87
CA GLU A 118 -2.30 -15.70 9.54
C GLU A 118 -1.18 -15.50 8.51
N ILE A 119 -0.11 -14.77 8.82
CA ILE A 119 1.06 -14.65 7.94
C ILE A 119 1.67 -16.03 7.66
N ALA A 120 1.90 -16.85 8.69
CA ALA A 120 2.46 -18.19 8.50
C ALA A 120 1.56 -19.08 7.61
N GLN A 121 0.24 -18.99 7.80
CA GLN A 121 -0.72 -19.68 6.97
C GLN A 121 -0.69 -19.18 5.52
N MET A 122 -0.66 -17.87 5.30
CA MET A 122 -0.63 -17.27 3.97
C MET A 122 0.66 -17.61 3.22
N GLU A 123 1.82 -17.57 3.88
CA GLU A 123 3.10 -17.99 3.30
C GLU A 123 3.08 -19.46 2.90
N ALA A 124 2.53 -20.33 3.75
CA ALA A 124 2.36 -21.75 3.44
C ALA A 124 1.42 -21.97 2.25
N ILE A 125 0.32 -21.23 2.14
CA ILE A 125 -0.58 -21.29 0.97
C ILE A 125 0.15 -20.80 -0.29
N LEU A 126 0.85 -19.68 -0.21
CA LEU A 126 1.53 -19.06 -1.35
C LEU A 126 2.65 -19.96 -1.88
N ALA A 127 3.39 -20.63 -1.00
CA ALA A 127 4.40 -21.60 -1.37
C ALA A 127 3.84 -22.80 -2.16
N ARG A 128 2.60 -23.22 -1.88
CA ARG A 128 1.93 -24.31 -2.62
C ARG A 128 1.40 -23.91 -4.01
N GLN A 129 1.33 -22.61 -4.30
CA GLN A 129 0.83 -22.09 -5.58
C GLN A 129 1.95 -21.80 -6.59
N ARG A 130 3.21 -22.01 -6.20
CA ARG A 130 4.38 -21.94 -7.08
C ARG A 130 4.64 -23.29 -7.70
#